data_AF-A0A0R0KFM4-F1
#
_entry.id   AF-A0A0R0KFM4-F1
#
_cell.length_a   1.000
_cell.length_b   1.000
_cell.length_c   1.000
_cell.angle_alpha   90.00
_cell.angle_beta   90.00
_cell.angle_gamma   90.00
#
_symmetry.space_group_name_H-M   'P 1'
#
loop_
_entity.id
_entity.type
_entity.pdbx_description
1 polymer ?
#
loop_
_entity_poly.entity_id
_entity_poly.type
_entity_poly.pdbx_seq_one_letter_code
_entity_poly.pdbx_strand_id
1 'polypeptide(L)' 'MTLYKNFLIRGVLPSDENEIQCLKWKASYYVILDGELFKRGLTTPLLKCLNSQQANYVMRELHEGICSLHIGG' A
#
# COMPACT_ATOMS: atom_id res chain seq x y z
N MET A 1 -9.19 0.71 7.08
CA MET A 1 -7.87 0.34 7.63
C MET A 1 -7.61 -1.12 7.26
N THR A 2 -6.45 -1.45 6.68
CA THR A 2 -6.17 -2.84 6.25
C THR A 2 -5.74 -3.72 7.44
N LEU A 3 -5.94 -5.04 7.33
CA LEU A 3 -5.50 -6.02 8.34
C LEU A 3 -4.01 -5.89 8.65
N TYR A 4 -3.18 -5.69 7.62
CA TYR A 4 -1.74 -5.51 7.77
C TYR A 4 -1.38 -4.28 8.60
N LYS A 5 -2.06 -3.14 8.36
CA LYS A 5 -1.80 -1.91 9.11
C LYS A 5 -2.19 -2.08 10.59
N ASN A 6 -3.32 -2.74 10.88
CA ASN A 6 -3.72 -3.04 12.26
C ASN A 6 -2.74 -3.96 12.97
N PHE A 7 -2.29 -5.03 12.30
CA PHE A 7 -1.31 -5.95 12.88
C PHE A 7 0.03 -5.25 13.14
N LEU A 8 0.56 -4.50 12.16
CA LEU A 8 1.86 -3.85 12.29
C LEU A 8 1.87 -2.68 13.30
N ILE A 9 0.77 -1.95 13.44
CA ILE A 9 0.68 -0.80 14.37
C ILE A 9 0.20 -1.23 15.76
N ARG A 10 -0.81 -2.09 15.84
CA ARG A 10 -1.52 -2.42 17.09
C ARG A 10 -1.26 -3.84 17.58
N GLY A 11 -0.58 -4.69 16.80
CA GLY A 11 -0.36 -6.09 17.16
C GLY A 11 -1.62 -6.97 17.15
N VAL A 12 -2.72 -6.48 16.56
CA VAL A 12 -3.99 -7.23 16.54
C VAL A 12 -3.86 -8.44 15.61
N LEU A 13 -4.18 -9.61 16.14
CA LEU A 13 -4.14 -10.90 15.45
C LEU A 13 -5.55 -11.52 15.37
N PRO A 14 -5.85 -12.29 14.31
CA PRO A 14 -7.06 -13.10 14.26
C PRO A 14 -6.99 -14.25 15.29
N SER A 15 -8.13 -14.88 15.57
CA SER A 15 -8.20 -16.01 16.51
C SER A 15 -7.75 -17.34 15.89
N ASP A 16 -7.84 -17.46 14.56
CA ASP A 16 -7.47 -18.69 13.85
C ASP A 16 -5.96 -18.74 13.59
N GLU A 17 -5.30 -19.81 14.01
CA GLU A 17 -3.84 -19.95 13.91
C GLU A 17 -3.35 -19.95 12.45
N ASN A 18 -4.11 -20.52 11.51
CA ASN A 18 -3.75 -20.50 10.10
C ASN A 18 -3.84 -19.07 9.54
N GLU A 19 -4.87 -18.31 9.94
CA GLU A 19 -4.97 -16.89 9.61
C GLU A 19 -3.84 -16.07 10.22
N ILE A 20 -3.42 -16.35 11.46
CA ILE A 20 -2.27 -15.70 12.11
C ILE A 20 -1.01 -15.92 11.28
N GLN A 21 -0.72 -17.18 10.94
CA GLN A 21 0.49 -17.53 10.19
C GLN A 21 0.48 -16.89 8.79
N CYS A 22 -0.65 -16.97 8.09
CA CYS A 22 -0.85 -16.35 6.79
C CYS A 22 -0.68 -14.82 6.86
N LEU A 23 -1.22 -14.18 7.90
CA LEU A 23 -1.10 -12.76 8.13
C LEU A 23 0.36 -12.36 8.40
N LYS A 24 1.07 -13.06 9.27
CA LYS A 24 2.50 -12.81 9.56
C LYS A 24 3.34 -12.89 8.30
N TRP A 25 3.15 -13.94 7.50
CA TRP A 25 3.86 -14.11 6.24
C TRP A 25 3.58 -12.98 5.26
N LYS A 26 2.31 -12.64 5.04
CA LYS A 26 1.93 -11.53 4.14
C LYS A 26 2.39 -10.17 4.65
N ALA A 27 2.30 -9.92 5.95
CA ALA A 27 2.71 -8.68 6.59
C ALA A 27 4.22 -8.43 6.50
N SER A 28 5.05 -9.48 6.37
CA SER A 28 6.51 -9.35 6.20
C SER A 28 6.93 -8.59 4.93
N TYR A 29 6.01 -8.47 3.96
CA TYR A 29 6.19 -7.68 2.75
C TYR A 29 5.79 -6.20 2.92
N TYR A 30 5.39 -5.78 4.12
CA TYR A 30 4.95 -4.43 4.39
C TYR A 30 5.71 -3.81 5.57
N VAL A 31 5.82 -2.49 5.54
CA VAL A 31 6.42 -1.68 6.61
C VAL A 31 5.58 -0.43 6.86
N ILE A 32 5.65 0.09 8.08
CA ILE A 32 5.04 1.38 8.45
C ILE A 32 6.16 2.43 8.49
N LEU A 33 5.98 3.52 7.74
CA LEU A 33 6.85 4.69 7.77
C LEU A 33 5.96 5.93 7.88
N ASP A 34 6.22 6.78 8.87
CA ASP A 34 5.45 8.00 9.12
C ASP A 34 3.91 7.77 9.16
N GLY A 35 3.50 6.69 9.83
CA GLY A 35 2.08 6.30 9.93
C GLY A 35 1.46 5.73 8.65
N GLU A 36 2.18 5.70 7.54
CA GLU A 36 1.73 5.21 6.24
C GLU A 36 2.24 3.80 5.97
N LEU A 37 1.46 3.01 5.22
CA LEU A 37 1.79 1.63 4.89
C LEU A 37 2.50 1.58 3.53
N PHE A 38 3.65 0.92 3.49
CA PHE A 38 4.43 0.70 2.27
C PHE A 38 4.61 -0.79 2.02
N LYS A 39 4.54 -1.20 0.76
CA LYS A 39 4.90 -2.54 0.30
C LYS A 39 6.37 -2.55 -0.10
N ARG A 40 7.12 -3.50 0.45
CA ARG A 40 8.53 -3.77 0.14
C ARG A 40 8.62 -4.87 -0.91
N GLY A 41 9.23 -4.56 -2.05
CA GLY A 41 9.70 -5.56 -3.01
C GLY A 41 11.14 -5.96 -2.74
N LEU A 42 11.61 -7.01 -3.42
CA LEU A 42 12.99 -7.49 -3.29
C LEU A 42 13.98 -6.52 -3.95
N THR A 43 13.67 -6.09 -5.17
CA THR A 43 14.52 -5.22 -6.00
C THR A 43 13.84 -3.92 -6.41
N THR A 44 12.60 -3.71 -5.97
CA THR A 44 11.81 -2.53 -6.32
C THR A 44 11.81 -1.51 -5.17
N PRO A 45 11.65 -0.22 -5.47
CA PRO A 45 11.42 0.80 -4.45
C PRO A 45 10.21 0.46 -3.55
N LEU A 46 10.15 1.09 -2.38
CA LEU A 46 8.99 1.01 -1.51
C LEU A 46 7.78 1.62 -2.21
N LEU A 47 6.70 0.84 -2.33
CA LEU A 47 5.45 1.29 -2.95
C LEU A 47 4.48 1.72 -1.87
N LYS A 48 4.04 2.98 -1.92
CA LYS A 48 3.04 3.49 -0.98
C LYS A 48 1.69 2.82 -1.22
N CYS A 49 1.08 2.27 -0.18
CA CYS A 49 -0.30 1.79 -0.25
C CYS A 49 -1.25 2.98 -0.16
N LEU A 50 -2.14 3.10 -1.14
CA LEU A 50 -3.11 4.19 -1.21
C LEU A 50 -4.49 3.71 -0.78
N ASN A 51 -5.22 4.57 -0.07
CA ASN A 51 -6.65 4.36 0.09
C ASN A 51 -7.40 4.71 -1.22
N SER A 52 -8.70 4.42 -1.29
CA SER A 52 -9.51 4.66 -2.49
C SER A 52 -9.49 6.12 -2.94
N GLN A 53 -9.53 7.07 -2.01
CA GLN A 53 -9.51 8.50 -2.33
C GLN A 53 -8.17 8.93 -2.91
N GLN A 54 -7.07 8.52 -2.28
CA GLN A 54 -5.71 8.78 -2.77
C GLN A 54 -5.47 8.13 -4.13
N ALA A 55 -5.93 6.89 -4.33
CA ALA A 55 -5.80 6.20 -5.62
C ALA A 55 -6.58 6.93 -6.73
N ASN A 56 -7.81 7.37 -6.44
CA ASN A 56 -8.60 8.15 -7.39
C ASN A 56 -7.94 9.49 -7.74
N TYR A 57 -7.35 10.16 -6.76
CA TYR A 57 -6.60 11.40 -6.96
C TYR A 57 -5.39 11.19 -7.88
N VAL A 58 -4.53 10.23 -7.53
CA VAL A 58 -3.33 9.90 -8.32
C VAL A 58 -3.71 9.50 -9.74
N MET A 59 -4.77 8.71 -9.91
CA MET A 59 -5.22 8.29 -11.25
C MET A 59 -5.69 9.48 -12.10
N ARG A 60 -6.39 10.44 -11.49
CA ARG A 60 -6.83 11.66 -12.18
C ARG A 60 -5.66 12.54 -12.58
N GLU A 61 -4.76 12.83 -11.64
CA GLU A 61 -3.57 13.63 -11.91
C GLU A 61 -2.68 12.98 -12.99
N LEU A 62 -2.53 11.66 -12.95
CA LEU A 62 -1.76 10.93 -13.95
C LEU A 62 -2.39 11.07 -15.33
N HIS A 63 -3.72 10.92 -15.41
CA HIS A 63 -4.46 11.05 -16.65
C HIS A 63 -4.44 12.49 -17.20
N GLU A 64 -4.58 13.50 -16.36
CA GLU A 64 -4.60 14.91 -16.76
C GLU A 64 -3.19 15.45 -17.05
N GLY A 65 -2.22 15.15 -16.20
CA GLY A 65 -0.87 15.70 -16.25
C GLY A 65 0.01 15.09 -17.35
N ILE A 66 -0.05 13.78 -17.57
CA ILE A 66 0.76 13.13 -18.62
C ILE A 66 0.25 13.50 -20.01
N CYS A 67 -1.07 13.56 -20.19
CA CYS A 67 -1.66 13.87 -21.49
C CYS A 67 -1.57 15.37 -21.84
N SER A 68 -1.36 16.25 -20.86
CA SER A 68 -1.21 17.70 -21.13
C SER A 68 0.07 18.06 -21.90
N LEU A 69 1.06 17.17 -21.97
CA LEU A 69 2.32 17.40 -22.70
C LEU A 69 2.37 16.77 -24.10
N HIS A 70 1.25 16.27 -24.63
CA HIS A 70 1.16 16.02 -26.07
C HIS A 70 1.01 17.36 -26.81
N ILE A 71 2.13 18.03 -27.04
CA ILE A 71 2.22 19.02 -28.12
C ILE A 71 2.06 18.21 -29.41
N GLY A 72 0.84 18.25 -29.97
CA GLY A 72 0.56 17.66 -31.27
C GLY A 72 1.50 18.26 -32.30
N GLY A 73 2.42 17.44 -32.79
CA GLY A 73 3.08 17.64 -34.08
C GLY A 73 2.25 17.02 -35.17
#